data_AF-C1CZR2-F1
#
_entry.id   AF-C1CZR2-F1
#
_cell.length_a   1.000
_cell.length_b   1.000
_cell.length_c   1.000
_cell.angle_alpha   90.00
_cell.angle_beta   90.00
_cell.angle_gamma   90.00
#
_symmetry.space_group_name_H-M   'P 1'
#
loop_
_entity.id
_entity.type
_entity.pdbx_description
1 polymer ?
#
loop_
_entity_poly.entity_id
_entity_poly.type
_entity_poly.pdbx_seq_one_letter_code
_entity_poly.pdbx_strand_id
1 'polypeptide(L)'
;MRFIALTCTLALAAPASAAPTPVQVEQAAVRVASKIDGVLRDCPASYTKIGTRDKKCVGAALTVEQVRSKLSATVGNDLQGVWRSRDSQRSVYNWLETPGGYVYVRLQADPDGRAQTLVYVDTPPNSASAGTPAASAAPTPKVTVKRTEQARVTIARPEPVKPAAPTGAAAKPAPVRQGSASPTAKPAPPQNSTPSTPAANPAQSLAPMPFTRVLQLQERRMNGSDIRAAQNRLIQLTEDSRGGQGDGWYGPVTAATVRAFQAANNLPVTGRIDQATWRALFSPAARTFAAPTIP
;
A
#
# COMPACT_ATOMS: atom_id res chain seq x y z
N MET A 1 41.71 -30.64 57.17
CA MET A 1 41.82 -29.86 55.92
C MET A 1 40.82 -30.42 54.92
N ARG A 2 39.74 -29.70 54.61
CA ARG A 2 38.79 -30.03 53.53
C ARG A 2 38.86 -28.89 52.52
N PHE A 3 39.56 -29.10 51.41
CA PHE A 3 39.53 -28.16 50.28
C PHE A 3 38.39 -28.58 49.36
N ILE A 4 37.34 -27.75 49.33
CA ILE A 4 36.26 -27.82 48.36
C ILE A 4 36.82 -27.28 47.05
N ALA A 5 37.02 -28.17 46.07
CA ALA A 5 37.38 -27.77 44.71
C ALA A 5 36.15 -27.14 44.04
N LEU A 6 36.11 -25.81 44.04
CA LEU A 6 35.12 -25.03 43.33
C LEU A 6 35.52 -25.01 41.84
N THR A 7 34.97 -25.91 41.04
CA THR A 7 35.06 -25.85 39.58
C THR A 7 34.40 -24.57 39.11
N CYS A 8 35.21 -23.60 38.72
CA CYS A 8 34.79 -22.33 38.15
C CYS A 8 34.29 -22.59 36.72
N THR A 9 32.99 -22.75 36.57
CA THR A 9 32.33 -22.80 35.26
C THR A 9 32.50 -21.43 34.60
N LEU A 10 33.41 -21.31 33.64
CA LEU A 10 33.47 -20.15 32.76
C LEU A 10 32.16 -20.10 31.97
N ALA A 11 31.23 -19.27 32.42
CA ALA A 11 30.09 -18.87 31.62
C ALA A 11 30.64 -18.04 30.45
N LEU A 12 30.69 -18.64 29.25
CA LEU A 12 30.83 -17.91 27.99
C LEU A 12 29.69 -16.90 27.94
N ALA A 13 30.01 -15.63 28.19
CA ALA A 13 29.10 -14.54 27.96
C ALA A 13 28.71 -14.58 26.47
N ALA A 14 27.45 -14.89 26.19
CA ALA A 14 26.89 -14.75 24.87
C ALA A 14 27.14 -13.30 24.40
N PRO A 15 27.72 -13.08 23.21
CA PRO A 15 27.89 -11.72 22.72
C PRO A 15 26.51 -11.09 22.65
N ALA A 16 26.36 -9.94 23.31
CA ALA A 16 25.20 -9.08 23.12
C ALA A 16 25.01 -8.88 21.61
N SER A 17 23.81 -9.17 21.12
CA SER A 17 23.47 -9.23 19.69
C SER A 17 23.87 -7.95 18.96
N ALA A 18 25.09 -7.93 18.43
CA ALA A 18 25.56 -6.86 17.57
C ALA A 18 24.73 -6.88 16.28
N ALA A 19 24.44 -5.70 15.73
CA ALA A 19 23.75 -5.61 14.45
C ALA A 19 24.59 -6.29 13.33
N PRO A 20 23.95 -6.77 12.25
CA PRO A 20 24.68 -7.42 11.18
C PRO A 20 25.74 -6.49 10.58
N THR A 21 26.94 -7.02 10.40
CA THR A 21 28.04 -6.33 9.73
C THR A 21 27.78 -6.20 8.23
N PRO A 22 28.43 -5.26 7.51
CA PRO A 22 28.34 -5.16 6.05
C PRO A 22 28.66 -6.48 5.32
N VAL A 23 29.63 -7.25 5.84
CA VAL A 23 29.99 -8.57 5.32
C VAL A 23 28.82 -9.55 5.47
N GLN A 24 28.08 -9.50 6.56
CA GLN A 24 26.90 -10.35 6.78
C GLN A 24 25.73 -9.94 5.88
N VAL A 25 25.56 -8.65 5.57
CA VAL A 25 24.58 -8.19 4.57
C VAL A 25 24.94 -8.73 3.18
N GLU A 26 26.22 -8.67 2.79
CA GLU A 26 26.71 -9.25 1.54
C GLU A 26 26.46 -10.77 1.47
N GLN A 27 26.85 -11.50 2.51
CA GLN A 27 26.67 -12.96 2.58
C GLN A 27 25.18 -13.35 2.51
N ALA A 28 24.31 -12.59 3.18
CA ALA A 28 22.87 -12.78 3.09
C ALA A 28 22.34 -12.54 1.66
N ALA A 29 22.83 -11.51 0.97
CA ALA A 29 22.45 -11.23 -0.40
C ALA A 29 22.92 -12.32 -1.38
N VAL A 30 24.16 -12.80 -1.24
CA VAL A 30 24.71 -13.92 -2.02
C VAL A 30 23.90 -15.19 -1.80
N ARG A 31 23.56 -15.48 -0.54
CA ARG A 31 22.70 -16.62 -0.20
C ARG A 31 21.33 -16.49 -0.87
N VAL A 32 20.66 -15.34 -0.73
CA VAL A 32 19.37 -15.06 -1.38
C VAL A 32 19.47 -15.27 -2.89
N ALA A 33 20.48 -14.70 -3.55
CA ALA A 33 20.70 -14.82 -4.98
C ALA A 33 20.85 -16.28 -5.42
N SER A 34 21.70 -17.05 -4.74
CA SER A 34 21.89 -18.48 -5.05
C SER A 34 20.61 -19.30 -4.91
N LYS A 35 19.73 -18.95 -3.96
CA LYS A 35 18.51 -19.71 -3.68
C LYS A 35 17.35 -19.37 -4.61
N ILE A 36 17.39 -18.21 -5.25
CA ILE A 36 16.33 -17.77 -6.18
C ILE A 36 16.77 -17.82 -7.64
N ASP A 37 17.99 -18.27 -7.93
CA ASP A 37 18.66 -18.13 -9.24
C ASP A 37 18.70 -16.66 -9.70
N GLY A 38 18.99 -15.77 -8.75
CA GLY A 38 19.12 -14.34 -8.96
C GLY A 38 20.57 -13.90 -9.15
N VAL A 39 20.75 -12.65 -9.56
CA VAL A 39 22.06 -12.05 -9.83
C VAL A 39 22.25 -10.83 -8.93
N LEU A 40 23.37 -10.77 -8.20
CA LEU A 40 23.76 -9.57 -7.45
C LEU A 40 24.04 -8.44 -8.43
N ARG A 41 23.60 -7.23 -8.08
CA ARG A 41 23.76 -6.05 -8.91
C ARG A 41 23.69 -4.77 -8.09
N ASP A 42 24.07 -3.67 -8.73
CA ASP A 42 23.86 -2.35 -8.18
C ASP A 42 22.38 -2.09 -7.95
N CYS A 43 22.09 -1.53 -6.77
CA CYS A 43 20.76 -1.09 -6.45
C CYS A 43 20.31 0.02 -7.42
N PRO A 44 19.02 0.03 -7.83
CA PRO A 44 18.46 1.09 -8.67
C PRO A 44 18.75 2.49 -8.12
N ALA A 45 18.84 3.49 -9.00
CA ALA A 45 19.12 4.87 -8.59
C ALA A 45 18.08 5.42 -7.59
N SER A 46 16.83 4.95 -7.68
CA SER A 46 15.76 5.25 -6.71
C SER A 46 16.07 4.82 -5.27
N TYR A 47 17.03 3.91 -5.08
CA TYR A 47 17.49 3.41 -3.77
C TYR A 47 18.67 4.19 -3.21
N THR A 48 19.21 5.18 -3.93
CA THR A 48 20.39 5.93 -3.47
C THR A 48 20.16 6.57 -2.09
N LYS A 49 18.93 7.02 -1.81
CA LYS A 49 18.52 7.63 -0.54
C LYS A 49 17.75 6.66 0.39
N ILE A 50 17.66 5.38 0.03
CA ILE A 50 16.92 4.37 0.78
C ILE A 50 17.91 3.39 1.40
N GLY A 51 17.81 3.20 2.71
CA GLY A 51 18.65 2.24 3.42
C GLY A 51 20.02 2.76 3.79
N THR A 52 20.89 1.83 4.16
CA THR A 52 22.29 2.11 4.50
C THR A 52 23.15 2.16 3.24
N ARG A 53 24.42 2.52 3.42
CA ARG A 53 25.45 2.44 2.37
C ARG A 53 25.81 1.00 2.01
N ASP A 54 25.58 0.05 2.91
CA ASP A 54 26.01 -1.34 2.78
C ASP A 54 24.93 -2.27 2.22
N LYS A 55 23.77 -1.70 1.85
CA LYS A 55 22.66 -2.40 1.20
C LYS A 55 23.09 -3.18 -0.04
N LYS A 56 22.36 -4.25 -0.32
CA LYS A 56 22.57 -5.12 -1.48
C LYS A 56 21.28 -5.35 -2.23
N CYS A 57 21.43 -5.55 -3.53
CA CYS A 57 20.31 -5.78 -4.43
C CYS A 57 20.57 -7.01 -5.29
N VAL A 58 19.52 -7.81 -5.43
CA VAL A 58 19.51 -9.01 -6.26
C VAL A 58 18.37 -8.88 -7.27
N GLY A 59 18.67 -9.04 -8.55
CA GLY A 59 17.67 -9.15 -9.61
C GLY A 59 17.28 -10.61 -9.84
N ALA A 60 15.98 -10.89 -9.94
CA ALA A 60 15.48 -12.21 -10.30
C ALA A 60 14.49 -12.12 -11.46
N ALA A 61 14.54 -13.09 -12.37
CA ALA A 61 13.64 -13.18 -13.53
C ALA A 61 12.21 -13.62 -13.16
N LEU A 62 11.99 -14.07 -11.93
CA LEU A 62 10.71 -14.55 -11.40
C LEU A 62 9.84 -13.40 -10.87
N THR A 63 8.52 -13.60 -10.80
CA THR A 63 7.60 -12.64 -10.15
C THR A 63 7.82 -12.57 -8.64
N VAL A 64 7.30 -11.53 -8.00
CA VAL A 64 7.44 -11.32 -6.55
C VAL A 64 6.87 -12.51 -5.77
N GLU A 65 5.72 -13.04 -6.19
CA GLU A 65 5.06 -14.19 -5.57
C GLU A 65 5.89 -15.47 -5.74
N GLN A 66 6.49 -15.66 -6.92
CA GLN A 66 7.36 -16.81 -7.20
C GLN A 66 8.65 -16.73 -6.37
N VAL A 67 9.31 -15.57 -6.31
CA VAL A 67 10.49 -15.35 -5.47
C VAL A 67 10.15 -15.57 -3.99
N ARG A 68 9.01 -15.05 -3.52
CA ARG A 68 8.51 -15.26 -2.15
C ARG A 68 8.33 -16.74 -1.85
N SER A 69 7.64 -17.47 -2.73
CA SER A 69 7.40 -18.91 -2.58
C SER A 69 8.72 -19.69 -2.54
N LYS A 70 9.66 -19.34 -3.43
CA LYS A 70 10.97 -20.00 -3.52
C LYS A 70 11.81 -19.75 -2.28
N LEU A 71 11.93 -18.49 -1.82
CA LEU A 71 12.64 -18.16 -0.59
C LEU A 71 12.04 -18.88 0.63
N SER A 72 10.71 -18.91 0.77
CA SER A 72 10.06 -19.69 1.82
C SER A 72 10.42 -21.17 1.77
N ALA A 73 10.54 -21.78 0.58
CA ALA A 73 10.91 -23.18 0.45
C ALA A 73 12.41 -23.43 0.74
N THR A 74 13.30 -22.50 0.37
CA THR A 74 14.75 -22.73 0.38
C THR A 74 15.49 -22.17 1.59
N VAL A 75 14.97 -21.11 2.21
CA VAL A 75 15.57 -20.44 3.38
C VAL A 75 14.52 -20.18 4.47
N GLY A 76 13.36 -20.84 4.41
CA GLY A 76 12.23 -20.59 5.30
C GLY A 76 12.53 -20.75 6.78
N ASN A 77 13.41 -21.67 7.15
CA ASN A 77 13.82 -21.86 8.55
C ASN A 77 14.56 -20.65 9.13
N ASP A 78 15.15 -19.84 8.27
CA ASP A 78 15.94 -18.67 8.64
C ASP A 78 15.13 -17.37 8.40
N LEU A 79 13.90 -17.48 7.89
CA LEU A 79 12.99 -16.35 7.74
C LEU A 79 12.24 -16.13 9.04
N GLN A 80 12.37 -14.92 9.60
CA GLN A 80 11.79 -14.55 10.87
C GLN A 80 10.47 -13.82 10.72
N GLY A 81 9.40 -14.60 10.88
CA GLY A 81 8.02 -14.16 10.84
C GLY A 81 7.35 -14.40 9.49
N VAL A 82 6.15 -13.85 9.34
CA VAL A 82 5.37 -13.98 8.11
C VAL A 82 5.77 -12.89 7.12
N TRP A 83 5.72 -13.21 5.82
CA TRP A 83 5.82 -12.22 4.76
C TRP A 83 4.79 -11.10 4.98
N ARG A 84 5.27 -9.87 5.16
CA ARG A 84 4.45 -8.69 5.41
C ARG A 84 4.46 -7.80 4.20
N SER A 85 3.29 -7.27 3.85
CA SER A 85 3.19 -6.22 2.83
C SER A 85 3.62 -4.89 3.43
N ARG A 86 4.49 -4.15 2.72
CA ARG A 86 4.78 -2.75 3.04
C ARG A 86 3.92 -1.77 2.26
N ASP A 87 3.76 -2.03 0.96
CA ASP A 87 3.15 -1.10 0.01
C ASP A 87 1.92 -1.73 -0.62
N SER A 88 0.93 -2.09 0.20
CA SER A 88 -0.28 -2.76 -0.25
C SER A 88 0.06 -3.92 -1.21
N GLN A 89 0.71 -4.98 -0.75
CA GLN A 89 1.12 -6.16 -1.53
C GLN A 89 2.13 -5.95 -2.68
N ARG A 90 2.45 -4.72 -3.11
CA ARG A 90 3.47 -4.48 -4.17
C ARG A 90 4.86 -4.93 -3.76
N SER A 91 5.14 -4.67 -2.49
CA SER A 91 6.38 -4.99 -1.83
C SER A 91 6.06 -5.85 -0.63
N VAL A 92 6.65 -7.02 -0.57
CA VAL A 92 6.58 -7.90 0.59
C VAL A 92 7.95 -8.02 1.22
N TYR A 93 8.01 -8.15 2.53
CA TYR A 93 9.27 -8.25 3.23
C TYR A 93 9.22 -9.28 4.35
N ASN A 94 10.40 -9.72 4.74
CA ASN A 94 10.63 -10.55 5.90
C ASN A 94 12.01 -10.22 6.49
N TRP A 95 12.32 -10.79 7.64
CA TRP A 95 13.65 -10.71 8.23
C TRP A 95 14.38 -12.02 7.96
N LEU A 96 15.63 -11.97 7.57
CA LEU A 96 16.47 -13.16 7.37
C LEU A 96 17.52 -13.21 8.47
N GLU A 97 17.59 -14.34 9.15
CA GLU A 97 18.55 -14.61 10.21
C GLU A 97 19.96 -14.80 9.64
N THR A 98 20.92 -14.25 10.37
CA THR A 98 22.35 -14.31 10.12
C THR A 98 23.07 -14.53 11.46
N PRO A 99 24.33 -14.99 11.46
CA PRO A 99 25.09 -15.15 12.71
C PRO A 99 25.22 -13.86 13.54
N GLY A 100 25.07 -12.68 12.91
CA GLY A 100 25.11 -11.36 13.55
C GLY A 100 23.74 -10.72 13.71
N GLY A 101 22.67 -11.50 13.85
CA GLY A 101 21.30 -10.98 13.99
C GLY A 101 20.52 -11.03 12.67
N TYR A 102 19.72 -10.00 12.37
CA TYR A 102 18.75 -10.08 11.28
C TYR A 102 18.97 -9.01 10.23
N VAL A 103 18.91 -9.40 8.97
CA VAL A 103 18.84 -8.47 7.84
C VAL A 103 17.40 -8.35 7.33
N TYR A 104 17.03 -7.15 6.92
CA TYR A 104 15.79 -6.85 6.25
C TYR A 104 15.84 -7.35 4.80
N VAL A 105 14.85 -8.14 4.38
CA VAL A 105 14.71 -8.62 3.01
C VAL A 105 13.37 -8.16 2.45
N ARG A 106 13.39 -7.33 1.40
CA ARG A 106 12.19 -6.83 0.71
C ARG A 106 12.21 -7.23 -0.75
N LEU A 107 11.09 -7.78 -1.22
CA LEU A 107 10.84 -8.16 -2.60
C LEU A 107 9.85 -7.16 -3.18
N GLN A 108 10.06 -6.74 -4.43
CA GLN A 108 9.10 -5.96 -5.20
C GLN A 108 9.40 -6.08 -6.70
N ALA A 109 8.50 -5.60 -7.55
CA ALA A 109 8.80 -5.46 -8.97
C ALA A 109 10.04 -4.55 -9.17
N ASP A 110 10.94 -4.91 -10.07
CA ASP A 110 12.11 -4.08 -10.34
C ASP A 110 11.70 -2.70 -10.88
N PRO A 111 12.01 -1.59 -10.18
CA PRO A 111 11.67 -0.26 -10.66
C PRO A 111 12.36 0.09 -11.98
N ASP A 112 13.53 -0.49 -12.27
CA ASP A 112 14.27 -0.22 -13.52
C ASP A 112 13.87 -1.18 -14.65
N GLY A 113 13.02 -2.17 -14.38
CA GLY A 113 12.63 -3.20 -15.35
C GLY A 113 13.76 -4.12 -15.83
N ARG A 114 14.94 -4.07 -15.21
CA ARG A 114 16.11 -4.90 -15.56
C ARG A 114 15.95 -6.36 -15.11
N ALA A 115 15.03 -6.63 -14.19
CA ALA A 115 14.59 -7.94 -13.74
C ALA A 115 13.07 -7.91 -13.49
N GLN A 116 12.43 -9.05 -13.25
CA GLN A 116 11.01 -9.04 -12.84
C GLN A 116 10.85 -8.67 -11.37
N THR A 117 11.75 -9.17 -10.51
CA THR A 117 11.77 -8.87 -9.08
C THR A 117 13.12 -8.30 -8.66
N LEU A 118 13.09 -7.25 -7.85
CA LEU A 118 14.21 -6.76 -7.08
C LEU A 118 14.07 -7.25 -5.64
N VAL A 119 15.09 -7.97 -5.16
CA VAL A 119 15.27 -8.25 -3.74
C VAL A 119 16.27 -7.27 -3.15
N TYR A 120 15.81 -6.46 -2.20
CA TYR A 120 16.60 -5.51 -1.43
C TYR A 120 16.94 -6.12 -0.08
N VAL A 121 18.22 -6.16 0.25
CA VAL A 121 18.78 -6.70 1.49
C VAL A 121 19.56 -5.62 2.22
N ASP A 122 19.24 -5.36 3.48
CA ASP A 122 19.91 -4.31 4.26
C ASP A 122 19.81 -4.59 5.76
N THR A 123 20.58 -3.87 6.57
CA THR A 123 20.32 -3.79 8.00
C THR A 123 19.06 -2.95 8.28
N PRO A 124 18.31 -3.23 9.36
CA PRO A 124 17.21 -2.38 9.79
C PRO A 124 17.69 -0.93 10.05
N PRO A 125 16.92 0.09 9.63
CA PRO A 125 17.19 1.47 10.03
C PRO A 125 16.98 1.60 11.54
N ASN A 126 18.09 1.62 12.28
CA ASN A 126 18.33 1.95 13.70
C ASN A 126 19.59 1.23 14.24
N SER A 127 20.26 0.39 13.44
CA SER A 127 21.47 -0.33 13.85
C SER A 127 22.74 0.55 14.01
N ALA A 128 22.67 1.85 13.73
CA ALA A 128 23.82 2.76 13.68
C ALA A 128 23.92 3.78 14.85
N SER A 129 23.27 3.55 16.00
CA SER A 129 23.43 4.45 17.17
C SER A 129 23.61 3.76 18.52
N ALA A 130 23.98 2.48 18.57
CA ALA A 130 24.38 1.83 19.83
C ALA A 130 25.89 2.03 20.09
N GLY A 131 26.31 3.29 20.19
CA GLY A 131 27.56 3.65 20.84
C GLY A 131 27.26 3.91 22.31
N THR A 132 27.63 2.98 23.19
CA THR A 132 27.59 3.18 24.64
C THR A 132 28.69 4.16 25.07
N PRO A 133 28.42 5.19 25.89
CA PRO A 133 29.38 5.63 26.89
C PRO A 133 29.20 4.78 28.14
N ALA A 134 30.32 4.27 28.65
CA ALA A 134 30.38 3.40 29.81
C ALA A 134 29.74 4.01 31.08
N ALA A 135 29.11 3.12 31.85
CA ALA A 135 28.83 3.15 33.29
C ALA A 135 28.71 4.50 34.03
N SER A 136 27.53 4.76 34.60
CA SER A 136 27.46 5.02 36.04
C SER A 136 26.11 4.59 36.62
N ALA A 137 26.19 4.00 37.80
CA ALA A 137 25.13 3.30 38.50
C ALA A 137 23.93 4.20 38.87
N ALA A 138 22.75 3.59 38.87
CA ALA A 138 21.56 4.17 39.49
C ALA A 138 21.74 4.36 41.00
N PRO A 139 20.97 5.29 41.60
CA PRO A 139 20.07 4.81 42.63
C PRO A 139 18.62 5.21 42.32
N THR A 140 17.74 4.24 42.51
CA THR A 140 16.28 4.37 42.47
C THR A 140 15.77 5.27 43.60
N PRO A 141 14.61 5.92 43.42
CA PRO A 141 13.74 6.18 44.57
C PRO A 141 12.37 5.51 44.42
N LYS A 142 12.03 4.82 45.51
CA LYS A 142 10.70 4.32 45.89
C LYS A 142 9.74 5.50 46.06
N VAL A 143 8.53 5.38 45.53
CA VAL A 143 7.45 6.35 45.79
C VAL A 143 6.73 5.94 47.09
N THR A 144 6.95 6.73 48.14
CA THR A 144 6.17 6.70 49.38
C THR A 144 5.08 7.78 49.29
N VAL A 145 3.83 7.41 49.52
CA VAL A 145 2.69 8.33 49.61
C VAL A 145 2.68 9.01 50.97
N LYS A 146 2.58 10.35 51.00
CA LYS A 146 2.05 11.10 52.15
C LYS A 146 1.14 12.24 51.69
N ARG A 147 0.06 12.40 52.47
CA ARG A 147 -1.15 13.19 52.27
C ARG A 147 -1.04 14.56 52.94
N THR A 148 -1.87 15.51 52.47
CA THR A 148 -2.34 16.78 53.12
C THR A 148 -1.31 17.94 53.14
N GLU A 149 -1.59 19.22 52.83
CA GLU A 149 -2.78 20.09 52.94
C GLU A 149 -2.84 21.19 51.84
N GLN A 150 -3.91 22.01 51.90
CA GLN A 150 -4.52 22.91 50.92
C GLN A 150 -3.82 24.27 50.72
N ALA A 151 -3.92 24.86 49.51
CA ALA A 151 -4.34 26.27 49.30
C ALA A 151 -4.54 26.62 47.80
N ARG A 152 -5.82 26.75 47.46
CA ARG A 152 -6.53 27.52 46.40
C ARG A 152 -5.72 28.48 45.50
N VAL A 153 -5.91 28.41 44.18
CA VAL A 153 -6.41 29.52 43.32
C VAL A 153 -7.19 28.94 42.13
N THR A 154 -8.40 29.48 41.96
CA THR A 154 -9.44 29.22 40.95
C THR A 154 -9.10 29.84 39.60
N ILE A 155 -9.36 29.15 38.47
CA ILE A 155 -10.06 29.72 37.29
C ILE A 155 -10.87 28.61 36.61
N ALA A 156 -12.16 28.88 36.41
CA ALA A 156 -13.18 27.99 35.89
C ALA A 156 -13.23 27.97 34.34
N ARG A 157 -13.61 26.79 33.84
CA ARG A 157 -13.92 26.42 32.46
C ARG A 157 -15.29 27.00 32.04
N PRO A 158 -15.46 27.54 30.83
CA PRO A 158 -16.79 27.83 30.31
C PRO A 158 -17.43 26.57 29.70
N GLU A 159 -18.67 26.34 30.08
CA GLU A 159 -19.62 25.38 29.49
C GLU A 159 -20.43 26.01 28.34
N PRO A 160 -21.13 25.21 27.53
CA PRO A 160 -21.65 25.60 26.22
C PRO A 160 -23.02 26.28 26.29
N VAL A 161 -23.30 27.18 25.34
CA VAL A 161 -24.59 27.89 25.24
C VAL A 161 -25.28 27.61 23.89
N LYS A 162 -26.58 27.31 23.96
CA LYS A 162 -27.58 27.40 22.88
C LYS A 162 -28.89 27.91 23.52
N PRO A 163 -29.91 28.36 22.77
CA PRO A 163 -30.04 29.55 21.92
C PRO A 163 -31.21 30.48 22.37
N ALA A 164 -31.33 31.68 21.77
CA ALA A 164 -32.61 32.41 21.70
C ALA A 164 -32.69 33.31 20.44
N ALA A 165 -33.89 33.38 19.85
CA ALA A 165 -34.30 34.19 18.69
C ALA A 165 -34.75 35.62 19.10
N PRO A 166 -35.11 36.48 18.12
CA PRO A 166 -36.51 36.97 18.01
C PRO A 166 -37.03 37.00 16.53
N THR A 167 -38.26 36.55 16.20
CA THR A 167 -39.58 37.28 16.05
C THR A 167 -39.53 38.57 15.22
N GLY A 168 -40.41 38.89 14.25
CA GLY A 168 -41.67 38.33 13.68
C GLY A 168 -42.06 39.22 12.47
N ALA A 169 -42.79 38.77 11.44
CA ALA A 169 -44.27 38.75 11.28
C ALA A 169 -44.55 38.18 9.86
N ALA A 170 -45.38 37.17 9.56
CA ALA A 170 -46.80 36.85 9.85
C ALA A 170 -47.75 37.22 8.68
N ALA A 171 -48.21 36.20 7.94
CA ALA A 171 -49.60 36.02 7.47
C ALA A 171 -49.79 34.58 6.92
N LYS A 172 -50.97 33.99 7.17
CA LYS A 172 -51.41 32.55 7.11
C LYS A 172 -52.81 32.51 6.40
N PRO A 173 -53.61 31.41 6.28
CA PRO A 173 -53.43 29.97 5.97
C PRO A 173 -54.33 29.39 4.81
N ALA A 174 -54.03 28.13 4.44
CA ALA A 174 -54.75 26.97 3.82
C ALA A 174 -56.31 26.93 3.64
N PRO A 175 -56.88 25.99 2.83
CA PRO A 175 -57.03 24.59 3.27
C PRO A 175 -56.87 23.48 2.19
N VAL A 176 -56.77 22.25 2.68
CA VAL A 176 -56.74 20.95 1.98
C VAL A 176 -58.16 20.44 1.72
N ARG A 177 -58.42 19.73 0.60
CA ARG A 177 -59.43 18.67 0.57
C ARG A 177 -59.11 17.55 -0.42
N GLN A 178 -59.32 16.32 0.05
CA GLN A 178 -59.21 15.03 -0.63
C GLN A 178 -60.39 14.80 -1.61
N GLY A 179 -60.17 13.97 -2.63
CA GLY A 179 -61.22 13.37 -3.45
C GLY A 179 -60.68 12.25 -4.35
N SER A 180 -61.03 11.00 -4.01
CA SER A 180 -60.77 9.76 -4.75
C SER A 180 -61.56 9.68 -6.06
N ALA A 181 -61.00 9.02 -7.09
CA ALA A 181 -61.64 7.94 -7.89
C ALA A 181 -60.78 7.51 -9.11
N SER A 182 -60.45 6.21 -9.17
CA SER A 182 -60.19 5.45 -10.42
C SER A 182 -61.55 5.00 -10.99
N PRO A 183 -61.72 4.68 -12.30
CA PRO A 183 -61.06 3.54 -12.97
C PRO A 183 -60.73 3.80 -14.47
N THR A 184 -59.80 3.09 -15.11
CA THR A 184 -60.12 1.85 -15.85
C THR A 184 -58.83 1.23 -16.38
N ALA A 185 -58.64 -0.05 -16.09
CA ALA A 185 -57.67 -0.91 -16.75
C ALA A 185 -58.32 -1.59 -17.96
N LYS A 186 -57.60 -1.66 -19.08
CA LYS A 186 -57.69 -2.80 -20.01
C LYS A 186 -56.29 -3.12 -20.57
N PRO A 187 -55.88 -4.40 -20.68
CA PRO A 187 -54.49 -4.81 -20.89
C PRO A 187 -54.16 -5.14 -22.36
N ALA A 188 -52.90 -4.92 -22.74
CA ALA A 188 -52.29 -5.33 -24.00
C ALA A 188 -50.75 -5.52 -23.79
N PRO A 189 -50.07 -6.40 -24.53
CA PRO A 189 -49.29 -7.55 -24.03
C PRO A 189 -47.80 -7.25 -23.71
N PRO A 190 -47.07 -8.18 -23.06
CA PRO A 190 -45.64 -8.01 -22.78
C PRO A 190 -44.85 -8.12 -24.10
N GLN A 191 -44.55 -6.98 -24.70
CA GLN A 191 -43.57 -6.92 -25.77
C GLN A 191 -42.20 -7.15 -25.15
N ASN A 192 -41.72 -8.39 -25.25
CA ASN A 192 -40.31 -8.76 -25.19
C ASN A 192 -39.51 -7.85 -26.13
N SER A 193 -39.13 -6.69 -25.61
CA SER A 193 -38.21 -5.77 -26.23
C SER A 193 -36.86 -6.08 -25.63
N THR A 194 -36.26 -7.18 -26.10
CA THR A 194 -34.81 -7.32 -26.04
C THR A 194 -34.22 -6.03 -26.59
N PRO A 195 -33.40 -5.27 -25.84
CA PRO A 195 -32.50 -4.33 -26.47
C PRO A 195 -31.60 -5.20 -27.34
N SER A 196 -31.85 -5.17 -28.65
CA SER A 196 -30.95 -5.72 -29.64
C SER A 196 -29.64 -4.96 -29.47
N THR A 197 -28.76 -5.58 -28.69
CA THR A 197 -27.37 -5.20 -28.55
C THR A 197 -26.82 -5.13 -29.96
N PRO A 198 -26.34 -3.98 -30.45
CA PRO A 198 -25.43 -4.02 -31.57
C PRO A 198 -24.23 -4.81 -31.06
N ALA A 199 -24.10 -6.05 -31.50
CA ALA A 199 -22.93 -6.87 -31.31
C ALA A 199 -21.77 -6.14 -32.00
N ALA A 200 -21.19 -5.18 -31.29
CA ALA A 200 -19.96 -4.52 -31.66
C ALA A 200 -18.87 -5.56 -31.56
N ASN A 201 -18.59 -6.15 -32.71
CA ASN A 201 -17.42 -6.93 -33.10
C ASN A 201 -16.31 -7.00 -32.00
N PRO A 202 -16.05 -8.18 -31.39
CA PRO A 202 -14.99 -8.36 -30.38
C PRO A 202 -13.56 -8.17 -30.92
N ALA A 203 -13.36 -7.98 -32.22
CA ALA A 203 -12.07 -8.13 -32.88
C ALA A 203 -11.11 -6.91 -32.81
N GLN A 204 -11.48 -5.81 -32.15
CA GLN A 204 -10.65 -4.58 -32.14
C GLN A 204 -10.32 -4.03 -30.75
N SER A 205 -10.64 -4.75 -29.67
CA SER A 205 -10.28 -4.31 -28.32
C SER A 205 -8.79 -4.53 -28.08
N LEU A 206 -8.06 -3.47 -27.71
CA LEU A 206 -6.66 -3.54 -27.26
C LEU A 206 -6.54 -4.02 -25.81
N ALA A 207 -7.63 -4.47 -25.20
CA ALA A 207 -7.65 -4.89 -23.80
C ALA A 207 -6.88 -6.21 -23.63
N PRO A 208 -5.88 -6.28 -22.75
CA PRO A 208 -5.15 -7.52 -22.49
C PRO A 208 -6.00 -8.56 -21.74
N MET A 209 -7.14 -8.17 -21.17
CA MET A 209 -8.01 -9.00 -20.35
C MET A 209 -9.48 -8.56 -20.48
N PRO A 210 -10.46 -9.44 -20.20
CA PRO A 210 -11.87 -9.06 -20.18
C PRO A 210 -12.20 -8.14 -18.98
N PHE A 211 -13.25 -7.33 -19.15
CA PHE A 211 -13.83 -6.56 -18.04
C PHE A 211 -14.63 -7.48 -17.13
N THR A 212 -14.29 -7.52 -15.84
CA THR A 212 -14.93 -8.42 -14.86
C THR A 212 -15.66 -7.68 -13.74
N ARG A 213 -15.29 -6.42 -13.45
CA ARG A 213 -15.86 -5.60 -12.37
C ARG A 213 -15.59 -4.11 -12.58
N VAL A 214 -16.42 -3.26 -11.97
CA VAL A 214 -16.22 -1.81 -11.95
C VAL A 214 -15.00 -1.45 -11.10
N LEU A 215 -14.09 -0.62 -11.62
CA LEU A 215 -12.88 -0.19 -10.90
C LEU A 215 -13.06 1.24 -10.37
N GLN A 216 -12.86 1.44 -9.08
CA GLN A 216 -13.13 2.73 -8.43
C GLN A 216 -12.34 2.91 -7.15
N LEU A 217 -12.27 4.15 -6.68
CA LEU A 217 -11.69 4.46 -5.38
C LEU A 217 -12.61 3.93 -4.26
N GLN A 218 -12.04 3.18 -3.33
CA GLN A 218 -12.69 2.63 -2.15
C GLN A 218 -11.82 2.86 -0.92
N GLU A 219 -12.41 2.81 0.28
CA GLU A 219 -11.68 2.90 1.55
C GLU A 219 -10.59 1.82 1.62
N ARG A 220 -10.97 0.56 1.38
CA ARG A 220 -10.04 -0.49 1.03
C ARG A 220 -9.80 -0.45 -0.47
N ARG A 221 -8.72 0.22 -0.87
CA ARG A 221 -8.36 0.41 -2.28
C ARG A 221 -8.45 -0.91 -3.05
N MET A 222 -9.09 -0.85 -4.21
CA MET A 222 -9.13 -1.98 -5.12
C MET A 222 -7.72 -2.22 -5.68
N ASN A 223 -7.36 -3.48 -5.92
CA ASN A 223 -6.13 -3.86 -6.59
C ASN A 223 -6.32 -5.06 -7.49
N GLY A 224 -5.41 -5.26 -8.43
CA GLY A 224 -5.45 -6.37 -9.37
C GLY A 224 -4.78 -6.07 -10.71
N SER A 225 -4.67 -7.11 -11.53
CA SER A 225 -4.14 -7.02 -12.90
C SER A 225 -5.03 -6.17 -13.82
N ASP A 226 -6.33 -6.10 -13.56
CA ASP A 226 -7.32 -5.28 -14.28
C ASP A 226 -7.05 -3.78 -14.09
N ILE A 227 -6.77 -3.37 -12.85
CA ILE A 227 -6.41 -2.01 -12.49
C ILE A 227 -5.05 -1.63 -13.08
N ARG A 228 -4.07 -2.55 -13.00
CA ARG A 228 -2.76 -2.33 -13.62
C ARG A 228 -2.88 -2.15 -15.13
N ALA A 229 -3.67 -2.98 -15.80
CA ALA A 229 -3.91 -2.85 -17.24
C ALA A 229 -4.54 -1.50 -17.60
N ALA A 230 -5.56 -1.07 -16.85
CA ALA A 230 -6.20 0.22 -17.04
C ALA A 230 -5.22 1.39 -16.82
N GLN A 231 -4.44 1.36 -15.74
CA GLN A 231 -3.43 2.38 -15.46
C GLN A 231 -2.34 2.45 -16.52
N ASN A 232 -1.82 1.29 -16.99
CA ASN A 232 -0.85 1.25 -18.09
C ASN A 232 -1.40 1.92 -19.33
N ARG A 233 -2.67 1.63 -19.66
CA ARG A 233 -3.33 2.23 -20.82
C ARG A 233 -3.54 3.73 -20.66
N LEU A 234 -3.92 4.19 -19.46
CA LEU A 234 -4.03 5.61 -19.13
C LEU A 234 -2.67 6.33 -19.25
N ILE A 235 -1.60 5.70 -18.78
CA ILE A 235 -0.23 6.25 -18.89
C ILE A 235 0.15 6.38 -20.37
N GLN A 236 -0.14 5.39 -21.21
CA GLN A 236 0.13 5.48 -22.66
C GLN A 236 -0.65 6.59 -23.37
N LEU A 237 -1.85 6.91 -22.88
CA LEU A 237 -2.73 7.93 -23.47
C LEU A 237 -2.50 9.34 -22.88
N THR A 238 -1.60 9.49 -21.92
CA THR A 238 -1.25 10.80 -21.38
C THR A 238 -0.28 11.51 -22.31
N GLU A 239 -0.56 12.76 -22.68
CA GLU A 239 0.24 13.50 -23.67
C GLU A 239 1.72 13.67 -23.24
N ASP A 240 1.97 13.92 -21.96
CA ASP A 240 3.32 14.06 -21.39
C ASP A 240 3.86 12.75 -20.77
N SER A 241 3.43 11.60 -21.28
CA SER A 241 3.83 10.31 -20.72
C SER A 241 5.34 10.14 -20.77
N ARG A 242 5.99 10.14 -19.60
CA ARG A 242 7.42 9.85 -19.44
C ARG A 242 7.70 8.34 -19.34
N GLY A 243 6.76 7.53 -19.81
CA GLY A 243 6.72 6.10 -19.52
C GLY A 243 6.37 5.81 -18.05
N GLY A 244 6.54 4.55 -17.66
CA GLY A 244 6.19 4.05 -16.35
C GLY A 244 5.12 2.97 -16.39
N GLN A 245 5.00 2.23 -15.29
CA GLN A 245 4.02 1.16 -15.17
C GLN A 245 2.99 1.52 -14.10
N GLY A 246 1.74 1.33 -14.48
CA GLY A 246 0.60 1.26 -13.60
C GLY A 246 0.92 0.34 -12.46
N ASP A 247 0.59 0.84 -11.29
CA ASP A 247 1.01 0.20 -10.10
C ASP A 247 0.10 -1.07 -9.93
N GLY A 248 -1.21 -0.95 -10.12
CA GLY A 248 -2.24 -1.95 -9.85
C GLY A 248 -3.10 -1.67 -8.63
N TRP A 249 -3.01 -0.47 -8.03
CA TRP A 249 -3.87 0.02 -6.94
C TRP A 249 -4.73 1.17 -7.41
N TYR A 250 -6.04 1.08 -7.20
CA TYR A 250 -6.95 2.17 -7.55
C TYR A 250 -6.93 3.24 -6.46
N GLY A 251 -5.99 4.19 -6.59
CA GLY A 251 -5.80 5.30 -5.67
C GLY A 251 -6.45 6.62 -6.14
N PRO A 252 -6.37 7.69 -5.31
CA PRO A 252 -6.88 9.02 -5.67
C PRO A 252 -6.29 9.56 -6.97
N VAL A 253 -5.00 9.32 -7.22
CA VAL A 253 -4.31 9.68 -8.47
C VAL A 253 -4.99 8.99 -9.65
N THR A 254 -5.20 7.67 -9.57
CA THR A 254 -5.89 6.91 -10.64
C THR A 254 -7.30 7.42 -10.88
N ALA A 255 -8.06 7.71 -9.81
CA ALA A 255 -9.40 8.28 -9.95
C ALA A 255 -9.38 9.64 -10.67
N ALA A 256 -8.41 10.51 -10.35
CA ALA A 256 -8.23 11.78 -11.02
C ALA A 256 -7.85 11.61 -12.50
N THR A 257 -6.92 10.70 -12.81
CA THR A 257 -6.51 10.37 -14.18
C THR A 257 -7.69 9.81 -14.98
N VAL A 258 -8.52 8.95 -14.39
CA VAL A 258 -9.73 8.42 -15.04
C VAL A 258 -10.73 9.53 -15.35
N ARG A 259 -10.90 10.52 -14.45
CA ARG A 259 -11.77 11.67 -14.73
C ARG A 259 -11.27 12.49 -15.91
N ALA A 260 -9.96 12.73 -15.99
CA ALA A 260 -9.36 13.46 -17.11
C ALA A 260 -9.56 12.70 -18.44
N PHE A 261 -9.32 11.39 -18.44
CA PHE A 261 -9.58 10.53 -19.58
C PHE A 261 -11.06 10.55 -20.01
N GLN A 262 -11.98 10.44 -19.04
CA GLN A 262 -13.43 10.47 -19.29
C GLN A 262 -13.87 11.79 -19.93
N ALA A 263 -13.36 12.92 -19.43
CA ALA A 263 -13.64 14.22 -19.98
C ALA A 263 -13.15 14.33 -21.45
N ALA A 264 -11.93 13.88 -21.75
CA ALA A 264 -11.38 13.92 -23.10
C ALA A 264 -12.12 13.00 -24.10
N ASN A 265 -12.70 11.91 -23.61
CA ASN A 265 -13.37 10.89 -24.42
C ASN A 265 -14.91 11.02 -24.42
N ASN A 266 -15.45 12.18 -23.97
CA ASN A 266 -16.89 12.45 -23.93
C ASN A 266 -17.70 11.41 -23.13
N LEU A 267 -17.12 10.92 -22.02
CA LEU A 267 -17.75 9.99 -21.09
C LEU A 267 -18.23 10.71 -19.82
N PRO A 268 -19.21 10.14 -19.09
CA PRO A 268 -19.56 10.63 -17.76
C PRO A 268 -18.33 10.67 -16.83
N VAL A 269 -18.01 11.84 -16.29
CA VAL A 269 -16.82 12.08 -15.45
C VAL A 269 -17.05 11.60 -14.02
N THR A 270 -17.03 10.28 -13.83
CA THR A 270 -17.30 9.63 -12.55
C THR A 270 -16.04 9.32 -11.75
N GLY A 271 -14.88 9.21 -12.43
CA GLY A 271 -13.66 8.67 -11.83
C GLY A 271 -13.77 7.18 -11.49
N ARG A 272 -14.66 6.46 -12.18
CA ARG A 272 -14.87 5.01 -12.08
C ARG A 272 -14.70 4.41 -13.47
N ILE A 273 -14.10 3.24 -13.57
CA ILE A 273 -14.01 2.49 -14.82
C ILE A 273 -15.09 1.42 -14.82
N ASP A 274 -16.20 1.73 -15.44
CA ASP A 274 -17.26 0.79 -15.78
C ASP A 274 -17.03 0.14 -17.16
N GLN A 275 -17.96 -0.70 -17.63
CA GLN A 275 -17.80 -1.42 -18.89
C GLN A 275 -17.69 -0.46 -20.09
N ALA A 276 -18.43 0.66 -20.08
CA ALA A 276 -18.37 1.66 -21.14
C ALA A 276 -17.01 2.36 -21.17
N THR A 277 -16.52 2.79 -20.00
CA THR A 277 -15.20 3.40 -19.84
C THR A 277 -14.09 2.42 -20.22
N TRP A 278 -14.19 1.15 -19.82
CA TRP A 278 -13.22 0.10 -20.19
C TRP A 278 -13.12 -0.08 -21.71
N ARG A 279 -14.26 -0.17 -22.39
CA ARG A 279 -14.30 -0.30 -23.86
C ARG A 279 -13.68 0.92 -24.55
N ALA A 280 -13.98 2.12 -24.08
CA ALA A 280 -13.39 3.35 -24.61
C ALA A 280 -11.87 3.39 -24.38
N LEU A 281 -11.42 3.04 -23.18
CA LEU A 281 -10.00 3.06 -22.79
C LEU A 281 -9.13 2.15 -23.67
N PHE A 282 -9.65 0.98 -24.02
CA PHE A 282 -8.97 0.00 -24.87
C PHE A 282 -9.42 0.03 -26.34
N SER A 283 -10.16 1.07 -26.75
CA SER A 283 -10.46 1.29 -28.15
C SER A 283 -9.22 1.82 -28.88
N PRO A 284 -9.00 1.46 -30.15
CA PRO A 284 -8.06 2.15 -31.03
C PRO A 284 -8.37 3.64 -31.19
N ALA A 285 -9.64 4.04 -30.99
CA ALA A 285 -10.10 5.42 -31.07
C ALA A 285 -10.00 6.20 -29.74
N ALA A 286 -9.36 5.63 -28.71
CA ALA A 286 -9.15 6.31 -27.44
C ALA A 286 -8.33 7.59 -27.64
N ARG A 287 -8.89 8.74 -27.22
CA ARG A 287 -8.20 10.03 -27.31
C ARG A 287 -7.19 10.19 -26.19
N THR A 288 -6.07 10.84 -26.53
CA THR A 288 -5.09 11.30 -25.55
C THR A 288 -5.66 12.41 -24.68
N PHE A 289 -5.05 12.63 -23.52
CA PHE A 289 -5.48 13.65 -22.58
C PHE A 289 -4.29 14.21 -21.79
N ALA A 290 -4.45 15.45 -21.32
CA ALA A 290 -3.47 16.10 -20.46
C ALA A 290 -3.47 15.49 -19.05
N ALA A 291 -2.29 15.38 -18.43
CA ALA A 291 -2.18 14.88 -17.06
C ALA A 291 -2.97 15.79 -16.10
N PRO A 292 -3.77 15.21 -15.18
CA PRO A 292 -4.49 16.03 -14.20
C PRO A 292 -3.51 16.73 -13.27
N THR A 293 -3.73 18.02 -13.02
CA THR A 293 -3.04 18.76 -11.95
C THR A 293 -3.61 18.32 -10.61
N ILE A 294 -2.83 17.55 -9.85
CA ILE A 294 -3.21 17.10 -8.51
C ILE A 294 -2.48 18.02 -7.50
N PRO A 295 -3.19 18.82 -6.71
CA PRO A 295 -2.59 19.64 -5.65
C PRO A 295 -2.08 18.80 -4.48
#